data_AF-A0A2N9LN48-F1
#
_entry.id   AF-A0A2N9LN48-F1
#
_cell.length_a   1.000
_cell.length_b   1.000
_cell.length_c   1.000
_cell.angle_alpha   90.00
_cell.angle_beta   90.00
_cell.angle_gamma   90.00
#
_symmetry.space_group_name_H-M   'P 1'
#
loop_
_entity.id
_entity.type
_entity.pdbx_description
1 polymer ?
#
loop_
_entity_poly.entity_id
_entity_poly.type
_entity_poly.pdbx_seq_one_letter_code
_entity_poly.pdbx_strand_id
1 'polypeptide(L)'
;MNRTLLVMLVITAAAYAQGQGQTGGRVPQGGSPAGAGRRAAGPPPGAVPKPAIANVKPVRSCESLASVALPNMTIHSAAVDASNPGVCRVTAVTTHPPSNDKVTIWVAIPILNWNGRFLGTGGGGFSGGSPGGVNQPVALSRRGA
;
A
#
# COMPACT_ATOMS: atom_id res chain seq x y z
N MET A 1 -2.29 51.67 -8.40
CA MET A 1 -1.98 51.56 -6.96
C MET A 1 -1.41 50.17 -6.70
N ASN A 2 -0.10 50.13 -6.43
CA ASN A 2 0.74 48.96 -6.17
C ASN A 2 0.26 48.14 -4.98
N ARG A 3 0.36 46.80 -5.05
CA ARG A 3 0.85 45.96 -3.94
C ARG A 3 1.60 44.74 -4.48
N THR A 4 2.84 44.99 -4.87
CA THR A 4 3.91 43.99 -4.95
C THR A 4 4.14 43.44 -3.53
N LEU A 5 3.98 42.13 -3.31
CA LEU A 5 4.46 41.47 -2.11
C LEU A 5 5.32 40.28 -2.51
N LEU A 6 6.61 40.48 -2.25
CA LEU A 6 7.73 39.64 -2.57
C LEU A 6 7.71 38.39 -1.67
N VAL A 7 7.79 37.22 -2.28
CA VAL A 7 8.02 35.93 -1.62
C VAL A 7 9.49 35.88 -1.20
N MET A 8 9.78 35.81 0.10
CA MET A 8 11.12 35.52 0.62
C MET A 8 11.17 34.08 1.15
N LEU A 9 11.82 33.23 0.36
CA LEU A 9 12.18 31.85 0.65
C LEU A 9 13.48 31.86 1.47
N VAL A 10 13.46 31.44 2.73
CA VAL A 10 14.68 31.23 3.53
C VAL A 10 14.86 29.72 3.71
N ILE A 11 15.75 29.14 2.91
CA ILE A 11 16.20 27.75 3.06
C ILE A 11 17.47 27.77 3.90
N THR A 12 17.40 27.35 5.15
CA THR A 12 18.59 27.04 5.97
C THR A 12 19.04 25.62 5.69
N ALA A 13 20.13 25.48 4.92
CA ALA A 13 20.85 24.23 4.78
C ALA A 13 21.72 24.01 6.03
N ALA A 14 21.27 23.17 6.96
CA ALA A 14 22.13 22.64 8.01
C ALA A 14 22.95 21.49 7.44
N ALA A 15 24.23 21.77 7.14
CA ALA A 15 25.22 20.77 6.80
C ALA A 15 25.55 19.94 8.05
N TYR A 16 25.11 18.67 8.08
CA TYR A 16 25.63 17.71 9.06
C TYR A 16 26.92 17.12 8.51
N ALA A 17 28.02 17.46 9.19
CA ALA A 17 29.35 16.93 8.95
C ALA A 17 29.40 15.41 9.17
N GLN A 18 30.09 14.72 8.26
CA GLN A 18 30.35 13.28 8.32
C GLN A 18 31.44 13.02 9.37
N GLY A 19 31.06 12.37 10.49
CA GLY A 19 32.00 11.85 11.47
C GLY A 19 32.64 10.55 10.98
N GLN A 20 33.95 10.59 10.74
CA GLN A 20 34.79 9.41 10.51
C GLN A 20 35.09 8.71 11.84
N GLY A 21 35.07 7.37 11.82
CA GLY A 21 35.75 6.55 12.79
C GLY A 21 34.91 5.36 13.26
N GLN A 22 35.26 4.16 12.80
CA GLN A 22 35.70 3.07 13.68
C GLN A 22 36.49 2.02 12.90
N THR A 23 37.73 1.87 13.36
CA THR A 23 38.74 0.85 13.12
C THR A 23 38.20 -0.57 12.97
N GLY A 24 38.72 -1.27 11.97
CA GLY A 24 38.45 -2.68 11.72
C GLY A 24 39.04 -3.60 12.77
N GLY A 25 38.20 -4.49 13.30
CA GLY A 25 38.59 -5.72 13.98
C GLY A 25 38.11 -6.91 13.16
N ARG A 26 39.04 -7.78 12.73
CA ARG A 26 38.72 -9.07 12.10
C ARG A 26 38.14 -10.02 13.16
N VAL A 27 36.91 -10.48 12.95
CA VAL A 27 36.34 -11.62 13.68
C VAL A 27 36.79 -12.92 12.99
N PRO A 28 37.28 -13.93 13.72
CA PRO A 28 37.62 -15.22 13.12
C PRO A 28 36.36 -15.92 12.57
N GLN A 29 36.47 -16.39 11.33
CA GLN A 29 35.42 -17.16 10.65
C GLN A 29 35.37 -18.57 11.27
N GLY A 30 34.42 -18.80 12.17
CA GLY A 30 34.07 -20.15 12.61
C GLY A 30 33.45 -20.91 11.44
N GLY A 31 34.12 -21.97 10.97
CA GLY A 31 33.60 -22.86 9.94
C GLY A 31 32.32 -23.54 10.41
N SER A 32 31.23 -23.38 9.63
CA SER A 32 30.02 -24.17 9.83
C SER A 32 30.20 -25.57 9.21
N PRO A 33 29.74 -26.64 9.85
CA PRO A 33 29.94 -28.00 9.36
C PRO A 33 29.16 -28.24 8.06
N ALA A 34 29.85 -28.87 7.11
CA ALA A 34 29.28 -29.34 5.85
C ALA A 34 28.25 -30.44 6.15
N GLY A 35 26.97 -30.07 6.22
CA GLY A 35 25.93 -31.05 6.56
C GLY A 35 24.54 -30.46 6.74
N ALA A 36 24.12 -29.55 5.86
CA ALA A 36 22.73 -29.12 5.79
C ALA A 36 22.26 -29.23 4.35
N GLY A 37 21.29 -30.13 4.10
CA GLY A 37 20.64 -30.26 2.81
C GLY A 37 20.19 -28.88 2.29
N ARG A 38 20.36 -28.64 0.99
CA ARG A 38 19.95 -27.40 0.34
C ARG A 38 18.45 -27.24 0.50
N ARG A 39 18.00 -26.52 1.54
CA ARG A 39 16.67 -25.94 1.55
C ARG A 39 16.62 -25.01 0.35
N ALA A 40 15.63 -25.20 -0.52
CA ALA A 40 15.39 -24.25 -1.60
C ALA A 40 15.39 -22.85 -1.00
N ALA A 41 16.26 -21.97 -1.51
CA ALA A 41 16.28 -20.58 -1.08
C ALA A 41 14.87 -20.04 -1.26
N GLY A 42 14.29 -19.49 -0.18
CA GLY A 42 13.01 -18.82 -0.27
C GLY A 42 13.07 -17.69 -1.32
N PRO A 43 11.91 -17.20 -1.80
CA PRO A 43 11.88 -16.06 -2.69
C PRO A 43 12.70 -14.90 -2.10
N PRO A 44 13.41 -14.11 -2.92
CA PRO A 44 14.13 -12.96 -2.41
C PRO A 44 13.18 -12.03 -1.66
N PRO A 45 13.63 -11.39 -0.55
CA PRO A 45 12.83 -10.41 0.16
C PRO A 45 12.28 -9.36 -0.80
N GLY A 46 10.96 -9.17 -0.81
CA GLY A 46 10.29 -8.23 -1.71
C GLY A 46 9.88 -8.80 -3.07
N ALA A 47 10.08 -10.09 -3.34
CA ALA A 47 9.48 -10.75 -4.50
C ALA A 47 7.94 -10.65 -4.42
N VAL A 48 7.32 -10.08 -5.46
CA VAL A 48 5.86 -10.06 -5.57
C VAL A 48 5.36 -11.49 -5.78
N PRO A 49 4.44 -12.00 -4.97
CA PRO A 49 3.91 -13.33 -5.16
C PRO A 49 3.22 -13.48 -6.53
N LYS A 50 3.49 -14.60 -7.21
CA LYS A 50 2.75 -15.01 -8.41
C LYS A 50 1.24 -15.07 -8.13
N PRO A 51 0.36 -14.83 -9.13
CA PRO A 51 -1.06 -14.98 -8.97
C PRO A 51 -1.44 -16.35 -8.40
N ALA A 52 -2.25 -16.33 -7.34
CA ALA A 52 -2.81 -17.53 -6.75
C ALA A 52 -3.83 -18.20 -7.68
N ILE A 53 -4.46 -17.41 -8.56
CA ILE A 53 -5.44 -17.86 -9.54
C ILE A 53 -5.08 -17.21 -10.87
N ALA A 54 -4.98 -18.00 -11.95
CA ALA A 54 -4.68 -17.49 -13.27
C ALA A 54 -5.92 -16.88 -13.93
N ASN A 55 -5.75 -15.80 -14.70
CA ASN A 55 -6.78 -15.21 -15.56
C ASN A 55 -8.08 -14.83 -14.85
N VAL A 56 -8.01 -14.37 -13.60
CA VAL A 56 -9.19 -13.92 -12.87
C VAL A 56 -9.84 -12.74 -13.59
N LYS A 57 -11.12 -12.88 -13.90
CA LYS A 57 -11.96 -11.83 -14.46
C LYS A 57 -12.95 -11.33 -13.39
N PRO A 58 -13.24 -10.02 -13.32
CA PRO A 58 -14.28 -9.51 -12.45
C PRO A 58 -15.64 -10.15 -12.77
N VAL A 59 -16.36 -10.58 -11.74
CA VAL A 59 -17.70 -11.17 -11.89
C VAL A 59 -18.81 -10.11 -12.01
N ARG A 60 -18.50 -8.85 -11.71
CA ARG A 60 -19.41 -7.70 -11.80
C ARG A 60 -18.62 -6.44 -12.19
N SER A 61 -19.31 -5.41 -12.68
CA SER A 61 -18.70 -4.11 -12.95
C SER A 61 -18.34 -3.38 -11.64
N CYS A 62 -17.38 -2.47 -11.71
CA CYS A 62 -16.95 -1.66 -10.56
C CYS A 62 -18.11 -0.86 -9.98
N GLU A 63 -18.88 -0.21 -10.85
CA GLU A 63 -19.99 0.68 -10.50
C GLU A 63 -21.09 -0.09 -9.76
N SER A 64 -21.29 -1.37 -10.11
CA SER A 64 -22.30 -2.18 -9.45
C SER A 64 -21.99 -2.45 -7.97
N LEU A 65 -20.75 -2.27 -7.52
CA LEU A 65 -20.39 -2.41 -6.10
C LEU A 65 -21.06 -1.35 -5.22
N ALA A 66 -21.47 -0.21 -5.79
CA ALA A 66 -22.23 0.80 -5.05
C ALA A 66 -23.59 0.27 -4.52
N SER A 67 -24.10 -0.82 -5.11
CA SER A 67 -25.35 -1.47 -4.67
C SER A 67 -25.18 -2.55 -3.61
N VAL A 68 -23.95 -2.84 -3.18
CA VAL A 68 -23.68 -3.90 -2.20
C VAL A 68 -24.19 -3.47 -0.83
N ALA A 69 -25.14 -4.23 -0.27
CA ALA A 69 -25.68 -4.02 1.05
C ALA A 69 -24.92 -4.85 2.08
N LEU A 70 -24.38 -4.18 3.10
CA LEU A 70 -23.69 -4.80 4.24
C LEU A 70 -24.23 -4.20 5.54
N PRO A 71 -24.32 -4.97 6.64
CA PRO A 71 -24.78 -4.46 7.91
C PRO A 71 -23.93 -3.27 8.39
N ASN A 72 -24.60 -2.20 8.84
CA ASN A 72 -23.97 -0.99 9.39
C ASN A 72 -22.93 -0.34 8.46
N MET A 73 -23.02 -0.54 7.15
CA MET A 73 -22.07 -0.02 6.18
C MET A 73 -22.79 0.55 4.96
N THR A 74 -22.25 1.67 4.45
CA THR A 74 -22.69 2.30 3.21
C THR A 74 -21.52 2.39 2.25
N ILE A 75 -21.72 1.96 1.00
CA ILE A 75 -20.78 2.23 -0.10
C ILE A 75 -21.13 3.61 -0.67
N HIS A 76 -20.25 4.59 -0.45
CA HIS A 76 -20.45 5.95 -0.93
C HIS A 76 -20.08 6.12 -2.40
N SER A 77 -19.07 5.40 -2.86
CA SER A 77 -18.66 5.42 -4.27
C SER A 77 -18.00 4.12 -4.67
N ALA A 78 -18.21 3.74 -5.92
CA ALA A 78 -17.49 2.70 -6.61
C ALA A 78 -17.33 3.11 -8.08
N ALA A 79 -16.11 3.37 -8.52
CA ALA A 79 -15.84 3.82 -9.88
C ALA A 79 -14.44 3.39 -10.33
N VAL A 80 -14.29 3.15 -11.64
CA VAL A 80 -12.98 2.95 -12.24
C VAL A 80 -12.13 4.21 -12.04
N ASP A 81 -10.89 4.03 -11.61
CA ASP A 81 -9.94 5.13 -11.40
C ASP A 81 -9.56 5.77 -12.74
N ALA A 82 -9.85 7.06 -12.89
CA ALA A 82 -9.59 7.81 -14.11
C ALA A 82 -8.09 7.86 -14.48
N SER A 83 -7.20 7.85 -13.48
CA SER A 83 -5.76 7.83 -13.68
C SER A 83 -5.20 6.42 -13.81
N ASN A 84 -5.96 5.39 -13.44
CA ASN A 84 -5.57 4.00 -13.59
C ASN A 84 -6.78 3.11 -13.95
N PRO A 85 -7.13 3.01 -15.25
CA PRO A 85 -8.33 2.31 -15.69
C PRO A 85 -8.40 0.83 -15.30
N GLY A 86 -7.28 0.22 -14.89
CA GLY A 86 -7.24 -1.15 -14.38
C GLY A 86 -7.51 -1.29 -12.88
N VAL A 87 -7.94 -0.22 -12.19
CA VAL A 87 -8.28 -0.20 -10.77
C VAL A 87 -9.70 0.30 -10.56
N CYS A 88 -10.47 -0.44 -9.79
CA CYS A 88 -11.75 -0.01 -9.23
C CYS A 88 -11.52 0.59 -7.85
N ARG A 89 -11.93 1.84 -7.64
CA ARG A 89 -11.87 2.52 -6.34
C ARG A 89 -13.23 2.50 -5.66
N VAL A 90 -13.24 2.06 -4.42
CA VAL A 90 -14.42 2.02 -3.58
C VAL A 90 -14.17 2.84 -2.31
N THR A 91 -15.12 3.69 -1.96
CA THR A 91 -15.15 4.37 -0.66
C THR A 91 -16.38 3.90 0.09
N ALA A 92 -16.17 3.34 1.27
CA ALA A 92 -17.22 2.89 2.16
C ALA A 92 -17.11 3.57 3.51
N VAL A 93 -18.21 3.67 4.24
CA VAL A 93 -18.21 4.07 5.64
C VAL A 93 -18.96 3.01 6.42
N THR A 94 -18.32 2.49 7.46
CA THR A 94 -18.97 1.63 8.45
C THR A 94 -19.27 2.43 9.70
N THR A 95 -20.39 2.13 10.33
CA THR A 95 -20.79 2.68 11.64
C THR A 95 -20.66 1.57 12.67
N HIS A 96 -20.03 1.87 13.81
CA HIS A 96 -19.81 0.91 14.90
C HIS A 96 -20.87 1.10 15.99
N PRO A 97 -21.80 0.15 16.19
CA PRO A 97 -22.76 0.22 17.30
C PRO A 97 -22.14 -0.28 18.61
N PRO A 98 -22.53 0.28 19.78
CA PRO A 98 -23.56 1.29 19.97
C PRO A 98 -23.05 2.75 19.93
N SER A 99 -21.73 2.97 19.86
CA SER A 99 -21.12 4.30 19.94
C SER A 99 -21.41 5.18 18.72
N ASN A 100 -21.82 4.58 17.60
CA ASN A 100 -22.12 5.24 16.32
C ASN A 100 -20.94 6.05 15.75
N ASP A 101 -19.72 5.72 16.16
CA ASP A 101 -18.53 6.23 15.50
C ASP A 101 -18.40 5.65 14.08
N LYS A 102 -17.75 6.41 13.20
CA LYS A 102 -17.68 6.12 11.77
C LYS A 102 -16.24 5.87 11.36
N VAL A 103 -16.03 4.82 10.57
CA VAL A 103 -14.75 4.52 9.95
C VAL A 103 -14.89 4.57 8.45
N THR A 104 -14.13 5.45 7.81
CA THR A 104 -14.01 5.51 6.35
C THR A 104 -13.03 4.45 5.88
N ILE A 105 -13.44 3.65 4.90
CA ILE A 105 -12.68 2.57 4.31
C ILE A 105 -12.46 2.90 2.84
N TRP A 106 -11.21 2.85 2.40
CA TRP A 106 -10.84 2.95 1.00
C TRP A 106 -10.38 1.59 0.51
N VAL A 107 -10.88 1.16 -0.64
CA VAL A 107 -10.48 -0.07 -1.29
C VAL A 107 -10.08 0.23 -2.73
N ALA A 108 -8.95 -0.34 -3.17
CA ALA A 108 -8.54 -0.34 -4.56
C ALA A 108 -8.44 -1.79 -5.03
N ILE A 109 -9.34 -2.16 -5.93
CA ILE A 109 -9.49 -3.53 -6.44
C ILE A 109 -8.95 -3.57 -7.88
N PRO A 110 -7.96 -4.41 -8.19
CA PRO A 110 -7.56 -4.61 -9.58
C PRO A 110 -8.69 -5.25 -10.37
N ILE A 111 -9.04 -4.66 -11.50
CA ILE A 111 -10.00 -5.26 -12.43
C ILE A 111 -9.30 -6.18 -13.45
N LEU A 112 -7.98 -6.08 -13.56
CA LEU A 112 -7.13 -6.87 -14.46
C LEU A 112 -5.90 -7.37 -13.70
N ASN A 113 -5.46 -8.58 -14.03
CA ASN A 113 -4.21 -9.19 -13.53
C ASN A 113 -4.11 -9.24 -12.00
N TRP A 114 -5.25 -9.44 -11.31
CA TRP A 114 -5.24 -9.60 -9.86
C TRP A 114 -4.50 -10.88 -9.48
N ASN A 115 -3.54 -10.76 -8.56
CA ASN A 115 -2.77 -11.89 -8.06
C ASN A 115 -3.51 -12.75 -7.01
N GLY A 116 -4.79 -12.49 -6.75
CA GLY A 116 -5.61 -13.25 -5.81
C GLY A 116 -5.30 -12.97 -4.33
N ARG A 117 -4.61 -11.87 -4.01
CA ARG A 117 -4.23 -11.52 -2.63
C ARG A 117 -4.85 -10.21 -2.18
N PHE A 118 -5.17 -10.17 -0.89
CA PHE A 118 -5.59 -8.97 -0.18
C PHE A 118 -4.40 -8.39 0.59
N LEU A 119 -4.33 -7.08 0.68
CA LEU A 119 -3.34 -6.37 1.48
C LEU A 119 -4.02 -5.17 2.14
N GLY A 120 -3.94 -5.10 3.46
CA GLY A 120 -4.41 -3.97 4.26
C GLY A 120 -3.27 -3.01 4.57
N THR A 121 -3.61 -1.74 4.75
CA THR A 121 -2.69 -0.70 5.21
C THR A 121 -3.19 -0.09 6.50
N GLY A 122 -2.27 0.29 7.39
CA GLY A 122 -2.57 1.09 8.55
C GLY A 122 -2.33 2.58 8.30
N GLY A 123 -2.74 3.38 9.28
CA GLY A 123 -2.35 4.79 9.39
C GLY A 123 -1.01 4.96 10.12
N GLY A 124 -0.79 6.14 10.67
CA GLY A 124 0.41 6.49 11.45
C GLY A 124 0.17 7.71 12.33
N GLY A 125 0.81 7.76 13.50
CA GLY A 125 0.55 8.80 14.50
C GLY A 125 -0.94 8.86 14.88
N PHE A 126 -1.55 10.04 14.74
CA PHE A 126 -2.99 10.26 14.98
C PHE A 126 -3.86 10.19 13.71
N SER A 127 -3.28 9.80 12.56
CA SER A 127 -4.03 9.63 11.32
C SER A 127 -4.38 8.17 11.08
N GLY A 128 -5.66 7.86 10.86
CA GLY A 128 -6.15 6.52 10.56
C GLY A 128 -5.83 6.03 9.14
N GLY A 129 -5.41 6.93 8.23
CA GLY A 129 -5.09 6.60 6.85
C GLY A 129 -5.54 7.66 5.86
N SER A 130 -5.46 7.34 4.56
CA SER A 130 -5.90 8.21 3.48
C SER A 130 -6.34 7.41 2.25
N PRO A 131 -7.10 8.01 1.31
CA PRO A 131 -7.44 7.37 0.05
C PRO A 131 -6.23 6.93 -0.76
N GLY A 132 -5.07 7.58 -0.57
CA GLY A 132 -3.81 7.25 -1.24
C GLY A 132 -3.10 6.03 -0.65
N GLY A 133 -3.44 5.62 0.59
CA GLY A 133 -2.80 4.48 1.27
C GLY A 133 -2.92 3.17 0.49
N VAL A 134 -3.97 3.01 -0.32
CA VAL A 134 -4.21 1.80 -1.13
C VAL A 134 -3.48 1.78 -2.48
N ASN A 135 -2.76 2.84 -2.86
CA ASN A 135 -2.07 2.91 -4.15
C ASN A 135 -0.92 1.91 -4.27
N GLN A 136 -0.10 1.80 -3.23
CA GLN A 136 1.02 0.85 -3.23
C GLN A 136 0.51 -0.61 -3.18
N PRO A 137 -0.47 -0.97 -2.32
CA PRO A 137 -1.07 -2.29 -2.32
C PRO A 137 -1.65 -2.73 -3.66
N VAL A 138 -2.43 -1.87 -4.32
CA VAL A 138 -3.06 -2.23 -5.61
C VAL A 138 -2.02 -2.38 -6.73
N ALA A 139 -0.91 -1.65 -6.66
CA ALA A 139 0.21 -1.82 -7.60
C ALA A 139 0.98 -3.13 -7.38
N LEU A 140 1.06 -3.63 -6.14
CA LEU A 140 1.64 -4.95 -5.86
C LEU A 140 0.72 -6.09 -6.29
N SER A 141 -0.60 -5.92 -6.11
CA SER A 141 -1.56 -6.97 -6.43
C SER A 141 -1.74 -7.20 -7.94
N ARG A 142 -1.24 -6.29 -8.79
CA ARG A 142 -1.27 -6.39 -10.26
C ARG A 142 0.01 -6.92 -10.90
N ARG A 143 1.11 -7.00 -10.14
CA ARG A 143 2.47 -7.28 -10.67
C ARG A 143 2.79 -8.77 -10.91
N GLY A 144 1.77 -9.58 -11.17
CA GLY A 144 1.90 -11.04 -11.27
C GLY A 144 1.78 -11.65 -12.68
N ALA A 145 1.70 -10.83 -13.73
CA ALA A 145 1.67 -11.31 -15.12
C ALA A 145 3.09 -11.59 -15.63
#